data_AF-A0A956M753-F1
#
_entry.id   AF-A0A956M753-F1
#
_cell.length_a   1.000
_cell.length_b   1.000
_cell.length_c   1.000
_cell.angle_alpha   90.00
_cell.angle_beta   90.00
_cell.angle_gamma   90.00
#
_symmetry.space_group_name_H-M   'P 1'
#
loop_
_entity.id
_entity.type
_entity.pdbx_description
1 polymer ?
#
loop_
_entity_poly.entity_id
_entity_poly.type
_entity_poly.pdbx_seq_one_letter_code
_entity_poly.pdbx_strand_id
1 'polypeptide(L)'
;MTKKILLLEPNYKNKYPPIGLMKIATYHRMLNDEVTFFKGDLRSFVFNQVYSLCFNKLQNIDSNIDWLKQQKFIKEFIKRKNTDFFDQSVFLESSNKPLIKECLNYYRNYYIGGKYKNEPSWDRVYVSTLFTFYWKITIETIEFAKALVKDLKELKIGGVMASLLPQEIEKSTGIKPIEGLLDKPKILDTHNDIIIDDLPLDYSILDEIDYKYPTQSAYFTFMTKGCTRKCAFCSVPKLEPTYKSKIPTLDKFKCVNQMFGEQQNLLLMDNNVLASPHFYDIIREIKEMGFYKGATYTEPNQLEIAIRNLKDGINDKAYIKKSFQLIHKLIKRLRGKTALDYYNYLDKFDLLELETTTKENLIKVYPKISKTYEQLRTKTPKQRFVDFNQGTDCRYITDDIMKLISEIPIRPLRIAFDYISLKEKYIEAIKLAAKYEIKELSNYILYNFQDSPNDLYNR
;
A
#
# COMPACT_ATOMS: atom_id res chain seq x y z
N MET A 1 16.36 20.42 5.20
CA MET A 1 14.91 20.70 5.17
C MET A 1 14.20 19.39 4.88
N THR A 2 13.16 19.08 5.66
CA THR A 2 12.25 17.95 5.43
C THR A 2 11.57 18.10 4.07
N LYS A 3 11.66 17.08 3.20
CA LYS A 3 11.01 17.10 1.89
C LYS A 3 9.59 16.56 1.98
N LYS A 4 8.69 17.10 1.15
CA LYS A 4 7.35 16.56 0.91
C LYS A 4 7.38 15.58 -0.25
N ILE A 5 7.08 14.32 0.06
CA ILE A 5 7.15 13.18 -0.85
C ILE A 5 5.75 12.66 -1.14
N LEU A 6 5.40 12.59 -2.42
CA LEU A 6 4.15 11.99 -2.88
C LEU A 6 4.44 10.65 -3.56
N LEU A 7 3.78 9.60 -3.08
CA LEU A 7 3.81 8.26 -3.66
C LEU A 7 2.48 8.01 -4.37
N LEU A 8 2.52 7.82 -5.68
CA LEU A 8 1.35 7.61 -6.52
C LEU A 8 1.31 6.19 -7.08
N GLU A 9 0.16 5.55 -6.88
CA GLU A 9 -0.22 4.38 -7.63
C GLU A 9 -1.37 4.72 -8.59
N PRO A 10 -1.26 4.43 -9.90
CA PRO A 10 -2.33 4.72 -10.84
C PRO A 10 -3.66 4.04 -10.45
N ASN A 11 -4.76 4.67 -10.84
CA ASN A 11 -6.12 4.33 -10.41
C ASN A 11 -6.74 3.14 -11.17
N TYR A 12 -6.04 1.99 -11.19
CA TYR A 12 -6.60 0.71 -11.63
C TYR A 12 -6.71 -0.27 -10.45
N LYS A 13 -7.55 -1.30 -10.59
CA LYS A 13 -7.69 -2.34 -9.56
C LYS A 13 -6.52 -3.32 -9.64
N ASN A 14 -6.02 -3.75 -8.48
CA ASN A 14 -4.94 -4.73 -8.38
C ASN A 14 -4.98 -5.44 -7.02
N LYS A 15 -4.50 -6.68 -7.00
CA LYS A 15 -4.60 -7.56 -5.84
C LYS A 15 -3.61 -7.23 -4.72
N TYR A 16 -2.42 -6.76 -5.09
CA TYR A 16 -1.27 -6.60 -4.19
C TYR A 16 -0.90 -5.13 -4.03
N PRO A 17 -0.48 -4.70 -2.82
CA PRO A 17 0.00 -3.34 -2.60
C PRO A 17 1.31 -3.07 -3.35
N PRO A 18 1.64 -1.79 -3.59
CA PRO A 18 2.84 -1.40 -4.32
C PRO A 18 4.09 -1.55 -3.44
N ILE A 19 4.65 -2.76 -3.37
CA ILE A 19 5.82 -3.11 -2.53
C ILE A 19 6.98 -2.13 -2.70
N GLY A 20 7.26 -1.69 -3.94
CA GLY A 20 8.30 -0.70 -4.22
C GLY A 20 8.05 0.64 -3.52
N LEU A 21 6.82 1.15 -3.56
CA LEU A 21 6.44 2.39 -2.87
C LEU A 21 6.46 2.21 -1.34
N MET A 22 6.11 1.04 -0.83
CA MET A 22 6.19 0.76 0.62
C MET A 22 7.63 0.82 1.13
N LYS A 23 8.62 0.35 0.36
CA LYS A 23 10.05 0.48 0.69
C LYS A 23 10.54 1.92 0.56
N ILE A 24 10.10 2.63 -0.48
CA ILE A 24 10.41 4.06 -0.67
C ILE A 24 9.83 4.91 0.48
N ALA A 25 8.65 4.55 1.00
CA ALA A 25 8.08 5.20 2.18
C ALA A 25 8.98 5.03 3.41
N THR A 26 9.45 3.79 3.68
CA THR A 26 10.44 3.52 4.73
C THR A 26 11.70 4.37 4.55
N TYR A 27 12.26 4.37 3.34
CA TYR A 27 13.45 5.14 2.99
C TYR A 27 13.31 6.63 3.34
N HIS A 28 12.23 7.26 2.88
CA HIS A 28 12.00 8.69 3.13
C HIS A 28 11.74 9.00 4.61
N ARG A 29 11.06 8.10 5.33
CA ARG A 29 10.86 8.28 6.78
C ARG A 29 12.15 8.20 7.58
N MET A 30 13.09 7.35 7.18
CA MET A 30 14.44 7.33 7.76
C MET A 30 15.21 8.65 7.54
N LEU A 31 14.85 9.41 6.50
CA LEU A 31 15.41 10.73 6.21
C LEU A 31 14.64 11.89 6.85
N ASN A 32 13.62 11.59 7.68
CA ASN A 32 12.69 12.57 8.25
C ASN A 32 11.93 13.39 7.19
N ASP A 33 11.64 12.78 6.03
CA ASP A 33 10.79 13.35 5.00
C ASP A 33 9.30 13.09 5.28
N GLU A 34 8.43 14.02 4.87
CA GLU A 34 6.97 13.89 4.94
C GLU A 34 6.47 13.04 3.78
N VAL A 35 6.00 11.82 4.05
CA VAL A 35 5.52 10.89 3.02
C VAL A 35 3.99 10.85 2.99
N THR A 36 3.41 11.05 1.81
CA THR A 36 1.99 10.81 1.53
C THR A 36 1.84 9.78 0.43
N PHE A 37 0.97 8.79 0.63
CA PHE A 37 0.57 7.84 -0.40
C PHE A 37 -0.84 8.13 -0.91
N PHE A 38 -1.03 8.02 -2.22
CA PHE A 38 -2.32 8.19 -2.84
C PHE A 38 -2.56 7.21 -4.00
N LYS A 39 -3.77 6.66 -4.01
CA LYS A 39 -4.35 5.85 -5.09
C LYS A 39 -5.82 6.24 -5.22
N GLY A 40 -6.21 6.74 -6.39
CA GLY A 40 -7.57 7.21 -6.64
C GLY A 40 -7.62 8.30 -7.69
N ASP A 41 -8.71 9.08 -7.69
CA ASP A 41 -8.84 10.24 -8.57
C ASP A 41 -7.95 11.40 -8.11
N LEU A 42 -6.94 11.74 -8.92
CA LEU A 42 -6.00 12.83 -8.63
C LEU A 42 -6.65 14.21 -8.63
N ARG A 43 -7.78 14.40 -9.34
CA ARG A 43 -8.52 15.68 -9.26
C ARG A 43 -9.13 15.85 -7.86
N SER A 44 -9.74 14.79 -7.34
CA SER A 44 -10.23 14.74 -5.96
C SER A 44 -9.11 14.91 -4.93
N PHE A 45 -7.91 14.36 -5.19
CA PHE A 45 -6.73 14.58 -4.35
C PHE A 45 -6.35 16.05 -4.26
N VAL A 46 -6.11 16.71 -5.41
CA VAL A 46 -5.76 18.13 -5.46
C VAL A 46 -6.86 18.98 -4.83
N PHE A 47 -8.12 18.66 -5.10
CA PHE A 47 -9.25 19.36 -4.48
C PHE A 47 -9.18 19.32 -2.95
N ASN A 48 -8.91 18.16 -2.36
CA ASN A 48 -8.79 18.01 -0.91
C ASN A 48 -7.57 18.78 -0.35
N GLN A 49 -6.47 18.88 -1.10
CA GLN A 49 -5.34 19.71 -0.72
C GLN A 49 -5.71 21.20 -0.73
N VAL A 50 -6.36 21.68 -1.80
CA VAL A 50 -6.82 23.07 -1.89
C VAL A 50 -7.82 23.40 -0.78
N TYR A 51 -8.75 22.49 -0.51
CA TYR A 51 -9.67 22.62 0.61
C TYR A 51 -8.92 22.78 1.94
N SER A 52 -7.89 21.96 2.19
CA SER A 52 -7.10 22.02 3.43
C SER A 52 -6.35 23.35 3.57
N LEU A 53 -5.77 23.87 2.47
CA LEU A 53 -5.14 25.20 2.45
C LEU A 53 -6.14 26.32 2.73
N CYS A 54 -7.31 26.25 2.10
CA CYS A 54 -8.40 27.20 2.32
C CYS A 54 -8.88 27.18 3.77
N PHE A 55 -9.12 25.98 4.30
CA PHE A 55 -9.55 25.76 5.69
C PHE A 55 -8.56 26.38 6.68
N ASN A 56 -7.27 26.07 6.55
CA ASN A 56 -6.24 26.64 7.44
C ASN A 56 -6.17 28.17 7.34
N LYS A 57 -6.34 28.73 6.13
CA LYS A 57 -6.35 30.20 5.96
C LYS A 57 -7.58 30.85 6.59
N LEU A 58 -8.74 30.22 6.47
CA LEU A 58 -9.99 30.69 7.09
C LEU A 58 -9.90 30.65 8.63
N GLN A 59 -9.32 29.60 9.22
CA GLN A 59 -9.05 29.54 10.66
C GLN A 59 -8.17 30.69 11.15
N ASN A 60 -7.19 31.11 10.36
CA ASN A 60 -6.34 32.25 10.69
C ASN A 60 -7.04 33.61 10.52
N ILE A 61 -8.04 33.70 9.64
CA ILE A 61 -8.82 34.93 9.42
C ILE A 61 -9.80 35.15 10.57
N ASP A 62 -10.48 34.11 11.00
CA ASP A 62 -11.46 34.18 12.09
C ASP A 62 -11.47 32.88 12.90
N SER A 63 -10.86 32.89 14.07
CA SER A 63 -10.79 31.72 14.95
C SER A 63 -12.08 31.46 15.74
N ASN A 64 -13.05 32.40 15.72
CA ASN A 64 -14.30 32.26 16.46
C ASN A 64 -15.34 31.42 15.69
N ILE A 65 -15.13 31.22 14.40
CA ILE A 65 -15.99 30.39 13.55
C ILE A 65 -15.56 28.93 13.67
N ASP A 66 -16.53 28.06 13.93
CA ASP A 66 -16.36 26.61 13.83
C ASP A 66 -16.30 26.20 12.35
N TRP A 67 -15.12 26.35 11.74
CA TRP A 67 -14.91 26.04 10.32
C TRP A 67 -15.10 24.57 9.98
N LEU A 68 -14.98 23.67 10.96
CA LEU A 68 -15.21 22.24 10.77
C LEU A 68 -16.68 21.98 10.42
N LYS A 69 -17.63 22.59 11.15
CA LYS A 69 -19.06 22.52 10.82
C LYS A 69 -19.39 23.09 9.44
N GLN A 70 -18.54 23.95 8.91
CA GLN A 70 -18.73 24.64 7.64
C GLN A 70 -18.01 23.98 6.46
N GLN A 71 -17.35 22.85 6.69
CA GLN A 71 -16.61 22.13 5.67
C GLN A 71 -17.42 21.87 4.40
N LYS A 72 -18.66 21.41 4.53
CA LYS A 72 -19.54 21.10 3.39
C LYS A 72 -19.75 22.35 2.54
N PHE A 73 -20.03 23.48 3.17
CA PHE A 73 -20.18 24.76 2.50
C PHE A 73 -18.89 25.16 1.76
N ILE A 74 -17.74 25.12 2.43
CA ILE A 74 -16.44 25.50 1.82
C ILE A 74 -16.14 24.63 0.60
N LYS A 75 -16.29 23.30 0.74
CA LYS A 75 -16.05 22.35 -0.34
C LYS A 75 -16.95 22.63 -1.55
N GLU A 76 -18.24 22.90 -1.32
CA GLU A 76 -19.18 23.27 -2.37
C GLU A 76 -18.83 24.60 -3.04
N PHE A 77 -18.43 25.61 -2.24
CA PHE A 77 -18.04 26.92 -2.76
C PHE A 77 -16.84 26.84 -3.70
N ILE A 78 -15.78 26.12 -3.32
CA ILE A 78 -14.56 25.96 -4.13
C ILE A 78 -14.86 25.25 -5.47
N LYS A 79 -15.85 24.35 -5.52
CA LYS A 79 -16.22 23.61 -6.74
C LYS A 79 -17.07 24.42 -7.72
N ARG A 80 -17.87 25.37 -7.23
CA ARG A 80 -18.91 26.04 -8.04
C ARG A 80 -18.34 27.11 -8.97
N LYS A 81 -18.95 27.29 -10.15
CA LYS A 81 -18.61 28.39 -11.07
C LYS A 81 -19.17 29.76 -10.64
N ASN A 82 -20.24 29.78 -9.84
CA ASN A 82 -20.90 31.00 -9.37
C ASN A 82 -20.55 31.27 -7.89
N THR A 83 -20.48 32.55 -7.52
CA THR A 83 -20.21 33.06 -6.16
C THR A 83 -21.47 33.40 -5.37
N ASP A 84 -22.66 33.43 -5.98
CA ASP A 84 -23.94 33.75 -5.32
C ASP A 84 -24.24 32.86 -4.10
N PHE A 85 -23.62 31.67 -4.06
CA PHE A 85 -23.69 30.75 -2.93
C PHE A 85 -23.13 31.35 -1.62
N PHE A 86 -22.28 32.38 -1.69
CA PHE A 86 -21.79 33.08 -0.49
C PHE A 86 -22.90 33.83 0.25
N ASP A 87 -23.87 34.37 -0.48
CA ASP A 87 -24.92 35.20 0.10
C ASP A 87 -26.00 34.37 0.82
N GLN A 88 -25.83 33.04 0.83
CA GLN A 88 -26.59 32.07 1.62
C GLN A 88 -25.80 31.55 2.82
N SER A 89 -24.63 32.13 3.12
CA SER A 89 -23.73 31.64 4.17
C SER A 89 -24.02 32.27 5.54
N VAL A 90 -23.73 31.52 6.59
CA VAL A 90 -23.80 32.00 7.98
C VAL A 90 -22.74 33.06 8.32
N PHE A 91 -21.82 33.35 7.39
CA PHE A 91 -20.71 34.28 7.59
C PHE A 91 -21.06 35.73 7.28
N LEU A 92 -22.30 36.00 6.84
CA LEU A 92 -22.74 37.36 6.53
C LEU A 92 -22.69 38.30 7.73
N GLU A 93 -22.76 37.74 8.94
CA GLU A 93 -22.74 38.47 10.22
C GLU A 93 -21.32 38.59 10.82
N SER A 94 -20.30 37.92 10.26
CA SER A 94 -18.92 38.04 10.75
C SER A 94 -18.33 39.42 10.39
N SER A 95 -17.63 40.03 11.34
CA SER A 95 -16.86 41.25 11.12
C SER A 95 -15.75 41.07 10.07
N ASN A 96 -15.28 39.83 9.87
CA ASN A 96 -14.25 39.47 8.88
C ASN A 96 -14.84 39.02 7.53
N LYS A 97 -16.14 39.20 7.30
CA LYS A 97 -16.84 38.81 6.06
C LYS A 97 -16.08 39.15 4.77
N PRO A 98 -15.52 40.37 4.57
CA PRO A 98 -14.79 40.69 3.34
C PRO A 98 -13.59 39.76 3.11
N LEU A 99 -12.77 39.54 4.15
CA LEU A 99 -11.59 38.68 4.09
C LEU A 99 -11.97 37.20 3.87
N ILE A 100 -13.04 36.74 4.50
CA ILE A 100 -13.57 35.38 4.30
C ILE A 100 -13.99 35.20 2.83
N LYS A 101 -14.75 36.15 2.27
CA LYS A 101 -15.22 36.11 0.88
C LYS A 101 -14.04 36.12 -0.10
N GLU A 102 -13.05 36.98 0.14
CA GLU A 102 -11.82 37.04 -0.66
C GLU A 102 -11.02 35.73 -0.60
N CYS A 103 -10.85 35.15 0.60
CA CYS A 103 -10.15 33.88 0.78
C CYS A 103 -10.83 32.74 0.01
N LEU A 104 -12.15 32.61 0.15
CA LEU A 104 -12.93 31.60 -0.57
C LEU A 104 -12.83 31.81 -2.09
N ASN A 105 -12.95 33.05 -2.57
CA ASN A 105 -12.82 33.37 -3.99
C ASN A 105 -11.42 33.07 -4.53
N TYR A 106 -10.37 33.37 -3.75
CA TYR A 106 -9.00 33.06 -4.10
C TYR A 106 -8.82 31.55 -4.33
N TYR A 107 -9.16 30.71 -3.34
CA TYR A 107 -8.95 29.26 -3.44
C TYR A 107 -9.86 28.59 -4.47
N ARG A 108 -11.07 29.12 -4.67
CA ARG A 108 -11.96 28.74 -5.76
C ARG A 108 -11.31 29.01 -7.12
N ASN A 109 -10.80 30.22 -7.36
CA ASN A 109 -10.12 30.57 -8.60
C ASN A 109 -8.79 29.81 -8.76
N TYR A 110 -8.10 29.54 -7.65
CA TYR A 110 -6.88 28.75 -7.60
C TYR A 110 -7.11 27.31 -8.10
N TYR A 111 -8.22 26.69 -7.67
CA TYR A 111 -8.61 25.35 -8.12
C TYR A 111 -9.20 25.34 -9.53
N ILE A 112 -10.27 26.09 -9.78
CA ILE A 112 -11.02 26.08 -11.06
C ILE A 112 -10.16 26.62 -12.20
N GLY A 113 -9.40 27.69 -11.96
CA GLY A 113 -8.49 28.27 -12.94
C GLY A 113 -7.20 27.47 -13.13
N GLY A 114 -6.97 26.41 -12.36
CA GLY A 114 -5.80 25.55 -12.48
C GLY A 114 -4.49 26.21 -12.03
N LYS A 115 -4.54 27.29 -11.23
CA LYS A 115 -3.33 28.00 -10.75
C LYS A 115 -2.40 27.10 -9.94
N TYR A 116 -2.94 26.10 -9.24
CA TYR A 116 -2.15 25.11 -8.49
C TYR A 116 -1.07 24.40 -9.31
N LYS A 117 -1.24 24.31 -10.63
CA LYS A 117 -0.25 23.69 -11.52
C LYS A 117 1.04 24.51 -11.62
N ASN A 118 0.97 25.81 -11.34
CA ASN A 118 2.10 26.73 -11.36
C ASN A 118 2.74 26.87 -9.96
N GLU A 119 2.12 26.32 -8.93
CA GLU A 119 2.56 26.38 -7.53
C GLU A 119 2.60 24.97 -6.91
N PRO A 120 3.40 24.03 -7.49
CA PRO A 120 3.50 22.67 -6.99
C PRO A 120 4.05 22.62 -5.56
N SER A 121 3.46 21.74 -4.74
CA SER A 121 3.80 21.65 -3.30
C SER A 121 4.78 20.51 -2.97
N TRP A 122 4.97 19.56 -3.88
CA TRP A 122 5.76 18.35 -3.64
C TRP A 122 7.20 18.50 -4.09
N ASP A 123 8.13 18.19 -3.19
CA ASP A 123 9.57 18.22 -3.49
C ASP A 123 9.98 17.02 -4.36
N ARG A 124 9.29 15.88 -4.21
CA ARG A 124 9.50 14.69 -5.02
C ARG A 124 8.20 13.90 -5.18
N VAL A 125 7.99 13.35 -6.38
CA VAL A 125 6.82 12.51 -6.68
C VAL A 125 7.29 11.19 -7.29
N TYR A 126 6.80 10.08 -6.75
CA TYR A 126 7.03 8.75 -7.29
C TYR A 126 5.77 8.22 -7.94
N VAL A 127 5.87 7.64 -9.15
CA VAL A 127 4.76 6.93 -9.80
C VAL A 127 5.17 5.47 -10.01
N SER A 128 4.44 4.56 -9.36
CA SER A 128 4.65 3.12 -9.53
C SER A 128 3.83 2.58 -10.70
N THR A 129 4.50 1.89 -11.61
CA THR A 129 3.91 1.28 -12.81
C THR A 129 3.93 -0.23 -12.68
N LEU A 130 2.83 -0.91 -13.04
CA LEU A 130 2.71 -2.36 -12.87
C LEU A 130 2.36 -3.05 -14.19
N PHE A 131 1.14 -2.84 -14.67
CA PHE A 131 0.61 -3.56 -15.83
C PHE A 131 0.76 -2.76 -17.11
N THR A 132 1.40 -3.35 -18.13
CA THR A 132 1.57 -2.75 -19.46
C THR A 132 0.23 -2.50 -20.16
N PHE A 133 -0.78 -3.35 -19.93
CA PHE A 133 -2.12 -3.18 -20.51
C PHE A 133 -2.95 -2.05 -19.87
N TYR A 134 -2.52 -1.50 -18.72
CA TYR A 134 -3.07 -0.25 -18.17
C TYR A 134 -2.23 0.98 -18.57
N TRP A 135 -1.63 0.93 -19.77
CA TRP A 135 -0.82 2.00 -20.36
C TRP A 135 -1.48 3.37 -20.19
N LYS A 136 -2.70 3.54 -20.71
CA LYS A 136 -3.41 4.83 -20.74
C LYS A 136 -3.55 5.45 -19.35
N ILE A 137 -4.07 4.70 -18.37
CA ILE A 137 -4.27 5.17 -16.99
C ILE A 137 -2.92 5.56 -16.37
N THR A 138 -1.87 4.80 -16.64
CA THR A 138 -0.52 5.04 -16.12
C THR A 138 0.09 6.32 -16.70
N ILE A 139 0.02 6.52 -18.03
CA ILE A 139 0.52 7.73 -18.69
C ILE A 139 -0.27 8.96 -18.23
N GLU A 140 -1.60 8.88 -18.14
CA GLU A 140 -2.42 9.99 -17.61
C GLU A 140 -2.05 10.35 -16.17
N THR A 141 -1.70 9.35 -15.34
CA THR A 141 -1.21 9.57 -13.97
C THR A 141 0.13 10.29 -13.96
N ILE A 142 1.06 9.89 -14.83
CA ILE A 142 2.39 10.53 -14.95
C ILE A 142 2.26 11.98 -15.44
N GLU A 143 1.46 12.21 -16.48
CA GLU A 143 1.21 13.57 -17.00
C GLU A 143 0.59 14.48 -15.96
N PHE A 144 -0.35 13.97 -15.16
CA PHE A 144 -0.92 14.75 -14.05
C PHE A 144 0.13 15.05 -12.97
N ALA A 145 1.00 14.08 -12.65
CA ALA A 145 2.02 14.22 -11.62
C ALA A 145 3.06 15.32 -11.93
N LYS A 146 3.30 15.63 -13.21
CA LYS A 146 4.18 16.76 -13.62
C LYS A 146 3.74 18.10 -13.04
N ALA A 147 2.43 18.31 -12.87
CA ALA A 147 1.89 19.54 -12.31
C ALA A 147 1.90 19.57 -10.77
N LEU A 148 2.35 18.50 -10.11
CA LEU A 148 2.38 18.38 -8.66
C LEU A 148 3.78 18.55 -8.07
N VAL A 149 4.82 18.29 -8.86
CA VAL A 149 6.23 18.33 -8.43
C VAL A 149 6.87 19.69 -8.73
N LYS A 150 7.72 20.17 -7.82
CA LYS A 150 8.46 21.44 -7.98
C LYS A 150 9.53 21.38 -9.05
N ASP A 151 10.21 20.24 -9.18
CA ASP A 151 11.22 19.97 -10.20
C ASP A 151 10.87 18.67 -10.93
N LEU A 152 10.76 18.72 -12.26
CA LEU A 152 10.48 17.54 -13.07
C LEU A 152 11.56 16.45 -12.94
N LYS A 153 12.80 16.82 -12.60
CA LYS A 153 13.86 15.83 -12.30
C LYS A 153 13.52 14.98 -11.09
N GLU A 154 12.66 15.48 -10.20
CA GLU A 154 12.19 14.80 -8.99
C GLU A 154 10.85 14.07 -9.20
N LEU A 155 10.36 13.98 -10.45
CA LEU A 155 9.32 13.03 -10.84
C LEU A 155 9.98 11.69 -11.20
N LYS A 156 9.91 10.72 -10.29
CA LYS A 156 10.52 9.40 -10.44
C LYS A 156 9.47 8.39 -10.89
N ILE A 157 9.64 7.80 -12.07
CA ILE A 157 8.76 6.75 -12.60
C ILE A 157 9.47 5.42 -12.48
N GLY A 158 8.83 4.40 -11.91
CA GLY A 158 9.45 3.08 -11.74
C GLY A 158 8.45 1.94 -11.74
N GLY A 159 8.94 0.72 -11.54
CA GLY A 159 8.13 -0.50 -11.50
C GLY A 159 8.23 -1.35 -12.76
N VAL A 160 7.37 -2.37 -12.85
CA VAL A 160 7.46 -3.43 -13.87
C VAL A 160 7.32 -2.86 -15.28
N MET A 161 6.25 -2.12 -15.55
CA MET A 161 6.01 -1.54 -16.87
C MET A 161 7.11 -0.54 -17.27
N ALA A 162 7.56 0.30 -16.34
CA ALA A 162 8.65 1.25 -16.57
C ALA A 162 9.98 0.59 -16.93
N SER A 163 10.26 -0.56 -16.31
CA SER A 163 11.46 -1.34 -16.62
C SER A 163 11.33 -2.11 -17.95
N LEU A 164 10.12 -2.49 -18.33
CA LEU A 164 9.88 -3.22 -19.58
C LEU A 164 9.84 -2.30 -20.80
N LEU A 165 9.22 -1.13 -20.69
CA LEU A 165 8.95 -0.18 -21.78
C LEU A 165 9.51 1.23 -21.49
N PRO A 166 10.80 1.37 -21.14
CA PRO A 166 11.36 2.65 -20.71
C PRO A 166 11.32 3.71 -21.81
N GLN A 167 11.64 3.31 -23.05
CA GLN A 167 11.71 4.21 -24.21
C GLN A 167 10.32 4.76 -24.58
N GLU A 168 9.29 3.92 -24.53
CA GLU A 168 7.93 4.30 -24.84
C GLU A 168 7.37 5.28 -23.79
N ILE A 169 7.71 5.08 -22.51
CA ILE A 169 7.31 6.00 -21.44
C ILE A 169 8.04 7.34 -21.60
N GLU A 170 9.35 7.31 -21.82
CA GLU A 170 10.13 8.53 -22.03
C GLU A 170 9.64 9.29 -23.27
N LYS A 171 9.34 8.61 -24.38
CA LYS A 171 8.78 9.23 -25.58
C LYS A 171 7.41 9.85 -25.32
N SER A 172 6.57 9.20 -24.50
CA SER A 172 5.20 9.65 -24.23
C SER A 172 5.13 10.76 -23.19
N THR A 173 6.08 10.79 -22.27
CA THR A 173 6.03 11.67 -21.09
C THR A 173 7.18 12.66 -20.98
N GLY A 174 8.26 12.48 -21.75
CA GLY A 174 9.50 13.24 -21.61
C GLY A 174 10.25 12.97 -20.30
N ILE A 175 9.83 12.01 -19.49
CA ILE A 175 10.46 11.65 -18.21
C ILE A 175 11.13 10.30 -18.37
N LYS A 176 12.44 10.26 -18.12
CA LYS A 176 13.23 9.03 -18.14
C LYS A 176 12.88 8.15 -16.93
N PRO A 177 12.40 6.91 -17.13
CA PRO A 177 12.07 6.02 -16.02
C PRO A 177 13.32 5.45 -15.32
N ILE A 178 13.12 5.03 -14.07
CA ILE A 178 14.08 4.20 -13.33
C ILE A 178 13.78 2.75 -13.68
N GLU A 179 14.78 2.07 -14.24
CA GLU A 179 14.69 0.68 -14.67
C GLU A 179 15.24 -0.26 -13.59
N GLY A 180 14.61 -1.43 -13.45
CA GLY A 180 15.08 -2.51 -12.60
C GLY A 180 14.87 -2.24 -11.12
N LEU A 181 15.80 -2.79 -10.32
CA LEU A 181 15.72 -2.80 -8.86
C LEU A 181 16.41 -1.58 -8.24
N LEU A 182 15.92 -1.17 -7.07
CA LEU A 182 16.59 -0.21 -6.19
C LEU A 182 17.56 -0.91 -5.22
N ASP A 183 18.40 -1.82 -5.75
CA ASP A 183 19.18 -2.79 -4.99
C ASP A 183 20.67 -2.42 -4.80
N LYS A 184 21.03 -1.17 -5.10
CA LYS A 184 22.37 -0.61 -4.92
C LYS A 184 22.29 0.75 -4.22
N PRO A 185 23.35 1.14 -3.50
CA PRO A 185 23.45 2.49 -2.95
C PRO A 185 23.37 3.54 -4.06
N LYS A 186 23.00 4.77 -3.71
CA LYS A 186 23.08 5.95 -4.59
C LYS A 186 22.16 5.96 -5.82
N ILE A 187 21.22 5.00 -5.95
CA ILE A 187 20.28 4.98 -7.09
C ILE A 187 19.34 6.19 -7.07
N LEU A 188 18.74 6.52 -5.91
CA LEU A 188 17.83 7.67 -5.80
C LEU A 188 18.54 8.97 -5.42
N ASP A 189 19.53 8.89 -4.54
CA ASP A 189 20.25 10.04 -4.00
C ASP A 189 21.75 9.73 -3.93
N THR A 190 22.58 10.47 -4.69
CA THR A 190 24.01 10.18 -4.89
C THR A 190 24.89 10.24 -3.63
N HIS A 191 24.36 10.83 -2.56
CA HIS A 191 25.02 11.01 -1.26
C HIS A 191 24.49 10.04 -0.19
N ASN A 192 23.64 9.08 -0.58
CA ASN A 192 23.01 8.14 0.34
C ASN A 192 23.33 6.68 -0.03
N ASP A 193 23.85 5.93 0.93
CA ASP A 193 24.26 4.54 0.78
C ASP A 193 23.17 3.52 1.19
N ILE A 194 21.98 3.98 1.60
CA ILE A 194 20.87 3.08 1.94
C ILE A 194 20.42 2.30 0.68
N ILE A 195 20.38 0.97 0.81
CA ILE A 195 19.85 0.08 -0.22
C ILE A 195 18.35 -0.12 0.01
N ILE A 196 17.54 0.51 -0.84
CA ILE A 196 16.08 0.58 -0.65
C ILE A 196 15.44 -0.79 -0.77
N ASP A 197 15.94 -1.66 -1.66
CA ASP A 197 15.39 -2.99 -1.84
C ASP A 197 15.54 -3.90 -0.60
N ASP A 198 16.44 -3.58 0.33
CA ASP A 198 16.63 -4.35 1.56
C ASP A 198 15.81 -3.82 2.75
N LEU A 199 15.10 -2.69 2.57
CA LEU A 199 14.31 -2.09 3.63
C LEU A 199 13.02 -2.88 3.95
N PRO A 200 12.55 -2.85 5.21
CA PRO A 200 11.23 -3.36 5.57
C PRO A 200 10.12 -2.54 4.89
N LEU A 201 8.95 -3.14 4.73
CA LEU A 201 7.81 -2.47 4.11
C LEU A 201 7.08 -1.59 5.11
N ASP A 202 6.76 -0.35 4.72
CA ASP A 202 5.86 0.49 5.49
C ASP A 202 4.40 0.16 5.18
N TYR A 203 3.70 -0.53 6.08
CA TYR A 203 2.29 -0.88 5.90
C TYR A 203 1.34 0.29 6.16
N SER A 204 1.79 1.32 6.89
CA SER A 204 0.90 2.42 7.28
C SER A 204 0.43 3.25 6.08
N ILE A 205 1.20 3.30 4.98
CA ILE A 205 0.76 4.02 3.78
C ILE A 205 -0.55 3.45 3.23
N LEU A 206 -0.81 2.15 3.42
CA LEU A 206 -2.04 1.49 2.96
C LEU A 206 -3.28 1.96 3.73
N ASP A 207 -3.10 2.51 4.93
CA ASP A 207 -4.15 3.07 5.76
C ASP A 207 -4.44 4.56 5.42
N GLU A 208 -3.68 5.20 4.51
CA GLU A 208 -3.95 6.58 4.04
C GLU A 208 -5.08 6.64 2.99
N ILE A 209 -5.25 5.55 2.23
CA ILE A 209 -6.17 5.47 1.09
C ILE A 209 -7.46 4.70 1.43
N ASP A 210 -8.49 4.85 0.60
CA ASP A 210 -9.76 4.11 0.78
C ASP A 210 -9.74 2.74 0.10
N TYR A 211 -8.88 2.57 -0.90
CA TYR A 211 -8.75 1.30 -1.62
C TYR A 211 -8.18 0.23 -0.70
N LYS A 212 -8.93 -0.87 -0.54
CA LYS A 212 -8.53 -2.03 0.26
C LYS A 212 -8.05 -3.14 -0.68
N TYR A 213 -6.76 -3.44 -0.61
CA TYR A 213 -6.18 -4.56 -1.35
C TYR A 213 -6.76 -5.88 -0.84
N PRO A 214 -7.16 -6.82 -1.72
CA PRO A 214 -7.65 -8.13 -1.32
C PRO A 214 -6.72 -8.92 -0.38
N THR A 215 -5.44 -8.57 -0.33
CA THR A 215 -4.38 -9.25 0.42
C THR A 215 -3.93 -8.51 1.68
N GLN A 216 -4.71 -7.55 2.18
CA GLN A 216 -4.36 -6.60 3.25
C GLN A 216 -3.81 -7.16 4.58
N SER A 217 -4.00 -8.44 4.90
CA SER A 217 -3.42 -9.07 6.10
C SER A 217 -2.43 -10.16 5.71
N ALA A 218 -1.35 -9.73 5.06
CA ALA A 218 -0.25 -10.57 4.67
C ALA A 218 1.08 -9.86 4.85
N TYR A 219 2.11 -10.60 5.25
CA TYR A 219 3.48 -10.21 4.99
C TYR A 219 3.78 -10.39 3.51
N PHE A 220 4.34 -9.37 2.88
CA PHE A 220 4.92 -9.46 1.55
C PHE A 220 6.43 -9.44 1.66
N THR A 221 7.10 -10.45 1.12
CA THR A 221 8.56 -10.52 1.16
C THR A 221 9.12 -11.38 0.03
N PHE A 222 10.44 -11.43 -0.04
CA PHE A 222 11.22 -12.24 -0.95
C PHE A 222 12.22 -13.04 -0.12
N MET A 223 12.30 -14.36 -0.32
CA MET A 223 13.35 -15.21 0.27
C MET A 223 14.49 -15.45 -0.72
N THR A 224 14.22 -15.22 -1.99
CA THR A 224 15.10 -15.28 -3.16
C THR A 224 14.68 -14.18 -4.13
N LYS A 225 15.56 -13.79 -5.05
CA LYS A 225 15.26 -12.78 -6.07
C LYS A 225 15.95 -13.13 -7.38
N GLY A 226 15.33 -12.78 -8.50
CA GLY A 226 15.68 -13.27 -9.83
C GLY A 226 15.25 -14.72 -10.05
N CYS A 227 15.67 -15.28 -11.18
CA CYS A 227 15.45 -16.68 -11.51
C CYS A 227 16.70 -17.24 -12.21
N THR A 228 17.05 -18.49 -11.95
CA THR A 228 18.16 -19.18 -12.64
C THR A 228 17.82 -19.52 -14.10
N ARG A 229 16.54 -19.48 -14.46
CA ARG A 229 16.05 -19.71 -15.82
C ARG A 229 16.04 -18.40 -16.61
N LYS A 230 16.25 -18.51 -17.93
CA LYS A 230 16.17 -17.41 -18.89
C LYS A 230 15.14 -17.72 -19.98
N CYS A 231 13.93 -18.09 -19.55
CA CYS A 231 12.84 -18.44 -20.46
C CYS A 231 12.55 -17.26 -21.41
N ALA A 232 12.39 -17.54 -22.71
CA ALA A 232 12.25 -16.49 -23.73
C ALA A 232 11.00 -15.61 -23.56
N PHE A 233 9.95 -16.15 -22.94
CA PHE A 233 8.70 -15.43 -22.65
C PHE A 233 8.73 -14.62 -21.35
N CYS A 234 9.77 -14.76 -20.54
CA CYS A 234 9.79 -14.26 -19.17
C CYS A 234 10.47 -12.88 -19.08
N SER A 235 9.86 -11.97 -18.33
CA SER A 235 10.41 -10.63 -18.04
C SER A 235 11.47 -10.63 -16.95
N VAL A 236 11.53 -11.66 -16.11
CA VAL A 236 12.40 -11.71 -14.91
C VAL A 236 13.88 -11.46 -15.24
N PRO A 237 14.49 -12.04 -16.29
CA PRO A 237 15.90 -11.75 -16.61
C PRO A 237 16.19 -10.26 -16.91
N LYS A 238 15.18 -9.49 -17.35
CA LYS A 238 15.30 -8.04 -17.55
C LYS A 238 15.09 -7.27 -16.25
N LEU A 239 14.11 -7.67 -15.44
CA LEU A 239 13.73 -6.98 -14.21
C LEU A 239 14.71 -7.26 -13.05
N GLU A 240 15.14 -8.51 -12.92
CA GLU A 240 15.93 -9.07 -11.83
C GLU A 240 17.07 -9.93 -12.42
N PRO A 241 18.08 -9.31 -13.05
CA PRO A 241 19.06 -10.01 -13.88
C PRO A 241 19.99 -10.94 -13.09
N THR A 242 20.13 -10.72 -11.78
CA THR A 242 21.00 -11.50 -10.91
C THR A 242 20.18 -12.34 -9.94
N TYR A 243 20.42 -13.65 -9.92
CA TYR A 243 19.79 -14.54 -8.96
C TYR A 243 20.45 -14.42 -7.58
N LYS A 244 19.66 -14.04 -6.57
CA LYS A 244 20.02 -14.09 -5.15
C LYS A 244 19.37 -15.35 -4.55
N SER A 245 20.19 -16.33 -4.20
CA SER A 245 19.73 -17.63 -3.68
C SER A 245 19.14 -17.56 -2.28
N LYS A 246 19.40 -16.50 -1.51
CA LYS A 246 18.80 -16.29 -0.19
C LYS A 246 18.77 -14.80 0.15
N ILE A 247 17.69 -14.35 0.77
CA ILE A 247 17.49 -12.99 1.29
C ILE A 247 17.11 -13.11 2.76
N PRO A 248 17.93 -12.57 3.69
CA PRO A 248 17.58 -12.51 5.11
C PRO A 248 16.29 -11.73 5.32
N THR A 249 15.33 -12.30 6.05
CA THR A 249 14.01 -11.68 6.23
C THR A 249 13.57 -11.54 7.69
N LEU A 250 14.15 -12.29 8.62
CA LEU A 250 13.77 -12.24 10.05
C LEU A 250 13.77 -10.83 10.66
N ASP A 251 14.78 -10.00 10.40
CA ASP A 251 14.83 -8.65 10.99
C ASP A 251 13.78 -7.71 10.40
N LYS A 252 13.51 -7.82 9.09
CA LYS A 252 12.39 -7.12 8.44
C LYS A 252 11.05 -7.56 9.04
N PHE A 253 10.89 -8.85 9.28
CA PHE A 253 9.69 -9.43 9.89
C PHE A 253 9.47 -8.90 11.32
N LYS A 254 10.51 -8.90 12.15
CA LYS A 254 10.47 -8.33 13.51
C LYS A 254 10.11 -6.84 13.49
N CYS A 255 10.71 -6.07 12.60
CA CYS A 255 10.41 -4.65 12.42
C CYS A 255 8.92 -4.43 12.06
N VAL A 256 8.40 -5.21 11.11
CA VAL A 256 6.97 -5.15 10.73
C VAL A 256 6.07 -5.48 11.92
N ASN A 257 6.38 -6.52 12.70
CA ASN A 257 5.59 -6.89 13.88
C ASN A 257 5.59 -5.79 14.94
N GLN A 258 6.76 -5.22 15.22
CA GLN A 258 6.91 -4.15 16.19
C GLN A 258 6.12 -2.92 15.79
N MET A 259 6.17 -2.50 14.51
CA MET A 259 5.54 -1.26 14.04
C MET A 259 4.06 -1.41 13.72
N PHE A 260 3.67 -2.50 13.05
CA PHE A 260 2.35 -2.65 12.43
C PHE A 260 1.50 -3.77 13.03
N GLY A 261 2.08 -4.56 13.94
CA GLY A 261 1.48 -5.79 14.46
C GLY A 261 1.62 -6.95 13.48
N GLU A 262 1.36 -8.15 13.99
CA GLU A 262 1.42 -9.36 13.18
C GLU A 262 0.42 -9.35 12.03
N GLN A 263 0.79 -9.99 10.92
CA GLN A 263 -0.09 -10.23 9.77
C GLN A 263 -0.50 -11.71 9.73
N GLN A 264 -1.66 -11.99 9.13
CA GLN A 264 -2.20 -13.35 9.09
C GLN A 264 -1.40 -14.28 8.18
N ASN A 265 -1.15 -13.86 6.93
CA ASN A 265 -0.59 -14.73 5.89
C ASN A 265 0.83 -14.31 5.49
N LEU A 266 1.56 -15.18 4.80
CA LEU A 266 2.87 -14.91 4.21
C LEU A 266 2.81 -15.10 2.69
N LEU A 267 3.01 -14.03 1.95
CA LEU A 267 3.07 -14.03 0.49
C LEU A 267 4.52 -13.83 0.06
N LEU A 268 5.09 -14.88 -0.53
CA LEU A 268 6.42 -14.84 -1.13
C LEU A 268 6.30 -14.43 -2.60
N MET A 269 6.97 -13.34 -2.94
CA MET A 269 6.97 -12.76 -4.28
C MET A 269 8.15 -13.25 -5.13
N ASP A 270 8.88 -14.26 -4.63
CA ASP A 270 9.95 -14.98 -5.28
C ASP A 270 9.56 -15.50 -6.67
N ASN A 271 10.37 -15.21 -7.69
CA ASN A 271 10.16 -15.72 -9.04
C ASN A 271 10.39 -17.23 -9.14
N ASN A 272 11.32 -17.80 -8.35
CA ASN A 272 11.51 -19.25 -8.24
C ASN A 272 12.24 -19.62 -6.94
N VAL A 273 11.47 -19.79 -5.86
CA VAL A 273 12.03 -20.14 -4.54
C VAL A 273 12.67 -21.54 -4.51
N LEU A 274 12.12 -22.49 -5.29
CA LEU A 274 12.60 -23.88 -5.31
C LEU A 274 13.96 -24.05 -5.97
N ALA A 275 14.39 -23.09 -6.79
CA ALA A 275 15.73 -23.10 -7.39
C ALA A 275 16.86 -22.85 -6.38
N SER A 276 16.53 -22.46 -5.14
CA SER A 276 17.54 -22.12 -4.14
C SER A 276 18.20 -23.37 -3.56
N PRO A 277 19.54 -23.47 -3.51
CA PRO A 277 20.23 -24.51 -2.76
C PRO A 277 20.02 -24.38 -1.25
N HIS A 278 19.47 -23.26 -0.77
CA HIS A 278 19.17 -22.99 0.64
C HIS A 278 17.70 -23.20 0.99
N PHE A 279 16.93 -23.95 0.18
CA PHE A 279 15.50 -24.12 0.38
C PHE A 279 15.14 -24.68 1.77
N TYR A 280 15.95 -25.59 2.30
CA TYR A 280 15.82 -26.08 3.68
C TYR A 280 15.86 -24.95 4.72
N ASP A 281 16.85 -24.05 4.60
CA ASP A 281 16.96 -22.90 5.50
C ASP A 281 15.80 -21.91 5.33
N ILE A 282 15.32 -21.72 4.10
CA ILE A 282 14.17 -20.86 3.82
C ILE A 282 12.92 -21.40 4.53
N ILE A 283 12.67 -22.70 4.46
CA ILE A 283 11.56 -23.34 5.16
C ILE A 283 11.72 -23.22 6.69
N ARG A 284 12.94 -23.41 7.20
CA ARG A 284 13.24 -23.19 8.63
C ARG A 284 12.90 -21.75 9.04
N GLU A 285 13.35 -20.76 8.27
CA GLU A 285 13.10 -19.33 8.53
C GLU A 285 11.60 -18.98 8.47
N ILE A 286 10.84 -19.55 7.52
CA ILE A 286 9.38 -19.41 7.45
C ILE A 286 8.69 -19.96 8.72
N LYS A 287 9.15 -21.10 9.24
CA LYS A 287 8.64 -21.67 10.49
C LYS A 287 9.00 -20.81 11.70
N GLU A 288 10.20 -20.25 11.75
CA GLU A 288 10.64 -19.29 12.77
C GLU A 288 9.79 -18.00 12.77
N MET A 289 9.27 -17.60 11.60
CA MET A 289 8.29 -16.51 11.47
C MET A 289 6.87 -16.89 11.97
N GLY A 290 6.67 -18.11 12.47
CA GLY A 290 5.38 -18.60 12.97
C GLY A 290 4.48 -19.22 11.90
N PHE A 291 5.02 -19.55 10.71
CA PHE A 291 4.28 -20.20 9.64
C PHE A 291 4.64 -21.69 9.53
N TYR A 292 4.08 -22.50 10.43
CA TYR A 292 4.18 -23.96 10.41
C TYR A 292 2.79 -24.60 10.20
N LYS A 293 2.73 -25.87 9.78
CA LYS A 293 1.47 -26.60 9.55
C LYS A 293 0.56 -26.52 10.77
N GLY A 294 -0.67 -26.02 10.60
CA GLY A 294 -1.65 -25.82 11.66
C GLY A 294 -1.49 -24.54 12.49
N ALA A 295 -0.53 -23.66 12.15
CA ALA A 295 -0.36 -22.39 12.83
C ALA A 295 -1.59 -21.49 12.67
N THR A 296 -1.96 -20.84 13.77
CA THR A 296 -3.07 -19.89 13.80
C THR A 296 -2.58 -18.47 14.06
N TYR A 297 -3.43 -17.51 13.74
CA TYR A 297 -3.24 -16.09 13.92
C TYR A 297 -4.43 -15.52 14.67
N THR A 298 -4.14 -14.79 15.75
CA THR A 298 -5.11 -13.97 16.45
C THR A 298 -4.73 -12.53 16.21
N GLU A 299 -5.66 -11.74 15.66
CA GLU A 299 -5.42 -10.34 15.34
C GLU A 299 -4.95 -9.58 16.60
N PRO A 300 -3.83 -8.84 16.56
CA PRO A 300 -3.38 -8.05 17.71
C PRO A 300 -4.33 -6.86 17.93
N ASN A 301 -4.17 -6.15 19.05
CA ASN A 301 -4.97 -4.95 19.30
C ASN A 301 -4.56 -3.82 18.34
N GLN A 302 -5.20 -3.76 17.18
CA GLN A 302 -4.91 -2.79 16.12
C GLN A 302 -5.15 -1.34 16.56
N LEU A 303 -6.07 -1.09 17.50
CA LEU A 303 -6.30 0.26 18.02
C LEU A 303 -5.16 0.68 18.95
N GLU A 304 -4.70 -0.20 19.83
CA GLU A 304 -3.53 0.06 20.68
C GLU A 304 -2.29 0.39 19.83
N ILE A 305 -2.01 -0.41 18.79
CA ILE A 305 -0.91 -0.16 17.86
C ILE A 305 -1.07 1.21 17.18
N ALA A 306 -2.28 1.53 16.71
CA ALA A 306 -2.54 2.82 16.05
C ALA A 306 -2.34 4.00 17.01
N ILE A 307 -2.84 3.92 18.25
CA ILE A 307 -2.67 4.99 19.23
C ILE A 307 -1.22 5.13 19.69
N ARG A 308 -0.47 4.04 19.84
CA ARG A 308 0.97 4.09 20.11
C ARG A 308 1.69 4.83 18.98
N ASN A 309 1.45 4.44 17.73
CA ASN A 309 2.13 5.06 16.59
C ASN A 309 1.74 6.54 16.42
N LEU A 310 0.51 6.94 16.77
CA LEU A 310 0.15 8.35 16.88
C LEU A 310 0.99 9.07 17.94
N LYS A 311 1.14 8.51 19.15
CA LYS A 311 2.00 9.12 20.19
C LYS A 311 3.44 9.30 19.71
N ASP A 312 3.94 8.34 18.93
CA ASP A 312 5.29 8.35 18.38
C ASP A 312 5.43 9.26 17.14
N GLY A 313 4.34 9.86 16.65
CA GLY A 313 4.35 10.72 15.46
C GLY A 313 4.57 9.98 14.14
N ILE A 314 4.37 8.66 14.12
CA ILE A 314 4.56 7.83 12.94
C ILE A 314 3.30 7.93 12.08
N ASN A 315 3.37 8.57 10.91
CA ASN A 315 2.29 8.67 9.92
C ASN A 315 0.91 9.00 10.51
N ASP A 316 0.79 10.19 11.12
CA ASP A 316 -0.43 10.62 11.79
C ASP A 316 -1.68 10.52 10.90
N LYS A 317 -1.56 10.85 9.61
CA LYS A 317 -2.65 10.77 8.64
C LYS A 317 -3.23 9.35 8.53
N ALA A 318 -2.37 8.34 8.43
CA ALA A 318 -2.79 6.95 8.36
C ALA A 318 -3.48 6.50 9.66
N TYR A 319 -2.86 6.77 10.81
CA TYR A 319 -3.36 6.24 12.07
C TYR A 319 -4.55 7.01 12.65
N ILE A 320 -4.75 8.28 12.29
CA ILE A 320 -6.02 8.98 12.54
C ILE A 320 -7.16 8.24 11.83
N LYS A 321 -7.00 8.01 10.52
CA LYS A 321 -8.01 7.32 9.71
C LYS A 321 -8.23 5.88 10.17
N LYS A 322 -7.17 5.14 10.47
CA LYS A 322 -7.24 3.77 11.00
C LYS A 322 -7.97 3.72 12.35
N SER A 323 -7.59 4.59 13.29
CA SER A 323 -8.22 4.64 14.61
C SER A 323 -9.70 4.94 14.51
N PHE A 324 -10.08 5.94 13.70
CA PHE A 324 -11.48 6.26 13.40
C PHE A 324 -12.23 5.02 12.88
N GLN A 325 -11.71 4.35 11.85
CA GLN A 325 -12.34 3.15 11.28
C GLN A 325 -12.50 2.01 12.29
N LEU A 326 -11.49 1.76 13.14
CA LEU A 326 -11.52 0.71 14.16
C LEU A 326 -12.55 1.02 15.26
N ILE A 327 -12.59 2.26 15.74
CA ILE A 327 -13.55 2.72 16.75
C ILE A 327 -14.97 2.59 16.20
N HIS A 328 -15.23 3.12 15.00
CA HIS A 328 -16.56 3.11 14.39
C HIS A 328 -17.05 1.70 14.00
N LYS A 329 -16.14 0.80 13.62
CA LYS A 329 -16.46 -0.62 13.41
C LYS A 329 -16.95 -1.27 14.71
N LEU A 330 -16.41 -0.88 15.87
CA LEU A 330 -16.82 -1.42 17.16
C LEU A 330 -18.21 -0.91 17.58
N ILE A 331 -18.54 0.37 17.33
CA ILE A 331 -19.82 0.99 17.71
C ILE A 331 -21.01 0.12 17.28
N LYS A 332 -20.96 -0.44 16.06
CA LYS A 332 -22.02 -1.29 15.50
C LYS A 332 -22.34 -2.54 16.35
N ARG A 333 -21.40 -2.95 17.21
CA ARG A 333 -21.50 -4.14 18.08
C ARG A 333 -21.88 -3.80 19.53
N LEU A 334 -21.85 -2.54 19.93
CA LEU A 334 -22.18 -2.10 21.29
C LEU A 334 -23.70 -2.08 21.51
N ARG A 335 -24.15 -2.32 22.74
CA ARG A 335 -25.57 -2.31 23.14
C ARG A 335 -25.74 -1.65 24.52
N GLY A 336 -26.95 -1.16 24.80
CA GLY A 336 -27.34 -0.63 26.10
C GLY A 336 -26.47 0.53 26.58
N LYS A 337 -26.25 0.60 27.90
CA LYS A 337 -25.48 1.67 28.55
C LYS A 337 -24.06 1.81 28.00
N THR A 338 -23.38 0.70 27.71
CA THR A 338 -22.03 0.72 27.13
C THR A 338 -21.98 1.43 25.78
N ALA A 339 -23.01 1.28 24.94
CA ALA A 339 -23.09 1.99 23.67
C ALA A 339 -23.26 3.50 23.87
N LEU A 340 -24.14 3.89 24.81
CA LEU A 340 -24.40 5.29 25.14
C LEU A 340 -23.13 5.97 25.70
N ASP A 341 -22.47 5.35 26.68
CA ASP A 341 -21.23 5.89 27.26
C ASP A 341 -20.14 6.04 26.21
N TYR A 342 -19.99 5.04 25.32
CA TYR A 342 -19.03 5.08 24.24
C TYR A 342 -19.32 6.22 23.25
N TYR A 343 -20.59 6.37 22.85
CA TYR A 343 -21.02 7.46 21.97
C TYR A 343 -20.78 8.83 22.61
N ASN A 344 -21.13 9.01 23.88
CA ASN A 344 -20.91 10.25 24.62
C ASN A 344 -19.43 10.64 24.68
N TYR A 345 -18.53 9.64 24.78
CA TYR A 345 -17.09 9.93 24.67
C TYR A 345 -16.71 10.39 23.27
N LEU A 346 -17.18 9.74 22.20
CA LEU A 346 -16.84 10.15 20.85
C LEU A 346 -17.37 11.53 20.51
N ASP A 347 -18.61 11.84 20.91
CA ASP A 347 -19.21 13.16 20.75
C ASP A 347 -18.41 14.24 21.50
N LYS A 348 -18.11 14.00 22.78
CA LYS A 348 -17.32 14.92 23.62
C LYS A 348 -15.93 15.24 23.06
N PHE A 349 -15.34 14.35 22.27
CA PHE A 349 -14.00 14.48 21.71
C PHE A 349 -14.00 14.72 20.19
N ASP A 350 -15.16 15.04 19.59
CA ASP A 350 -15.31 15.31 18.14
C ASP A 350 -14.83 14.16 17.23
N LEU A 351 -15.10 12.91 17.64
CA LEU A 351 -14.67 11.68 16.96
C LEU A 351 -15.80 10.98 16.20
N LEU A 352 -16.94 11.65 16.03
CA LEU A 352 -18.10 11.10 15.30
C LEU A 352 -17.87 11.13 13.78
N GLU A 353 -17.19 12.15 13.26
CA GLU A 353 -16.85 12.29 11.84
C GLU A 353 -15.34 12.24 11.64
N LEU A 354 -14.89 11.73 10.49
CA LEU A 354 -13.46 11.57 10.21
C LEU A 354 -12.79 12.95 10.10
N GLU A 355 -13.50 13.93 9.57
CA GLU A 355 -12.97 15.27 9.30
C GLU A 355 -12.79 16.13 10.56
N THR A 356 -13.50 15.82 11.64
CA THR A 356 -13.32 16.46 12.95
C THR A 356 -12.31 15.71 13.83
N THR A 357 -11.96 14.48 13.46
CA THR A 357 -11.08 13.61 14.26
C THR A 357 -9.65 14.14 14.26
N THR A 358 -9.12 14.40 15.45
CA THR A 358 -7.73 14.81 15.66
C THR A 358 -6.91 13.76 16.41
N LYS A 359 -5.59 13.81 16.22
CA LYS A 359 -4.62 12.97 16.94
C LYS A 359 -4.75 13.13 18.45
N GLU A 360 -4.84 14.36 18.91
CA GLU A 360 -4.89 14.72 20.33
C GLU A 360 -6.15 14.14 20.99
N ASN A 361 -7.30 14.23 20.31
CA ASN A 361 -8.56 13.71 20.82
C ASN A 361 -8.58 12.19 20.82
N LEU A 362 -8.02 11.53 19.80
CA LEU A 362 -7.84 10.07 19.78
C LEU A 362 -6.99 9.58 20.95
N ILE A 363 -5.87 10.25 21.23
CA ILE A 363 -4.99 9.91 22.36
C ILE A 363 -5.69 10.13 23.71
N LYS A 364 -6.44 11.23 23.86
CA LYS A 364 -7.20 11.55 25.08
C LYS A 364 -8.36 10.60 25.34
N VAL A 365 -9.08 10.17 24.31
CA VAL A 365 -10.23 9.26 24.47
C VAL A 365 -9.77 7.83 24.74
N TYR A 366 -8.62 7.41 24.20
CA TYR A 366 -8.20 6.00 24.22
C TYR A 366 -8.23 5.35 25.61
N PRO A 367 -7.72 5.95 26.70
CA PRO A 367 -7.82 5.37 28.04
C PRO A 367 -9.27 5.05 28.48
N LYS A 368 -10.25 5.83 28.01
CA LYS A 368 -11.68 5.65 28.35
C LYS A 368 -12.34 4.50 27.59
N ILE A 369 -11.86 4.20 26.38
CA ILE A 369 -12.46 3.19 25.49
C ILE A 369 -11.62 1.91 25.38
N SER A 370 -10.36 1.93 25.78
CA SER A 370 -9.38 0.85 25.59
C SER A 370 -9.85 -0.49 26.18
N LYS A 371 -10.34 -0.49 27.41
CA LYS A 371 -10.86 -1.70 28.09
C LYS A 371 -12.04 -2.30 27.31
N THR A 372 -13.01 -1.48 26.94
CA THR A 372 -14.18 -1.91 26.16
C THR A 372 -13.77 -2.44 24.78
N TYR A 373 -12.84 -1.74 24.12
CA TYR A 373 -12.31 -2.17 22.83
C TYR A 373 -11.59 -3.52 22.94
N GLU A 374 -10.71 -3.71 23.91
CA GLU A 374 -9.99 -4.96 24.13
C GLU A 374 -10.94 -6.11 24.46
N GLN A 375 -12.00 -5.88 25.23
CA GLN A 375 -12.98 -6.92 25.56
C GLN A 375 -13.80 -7.37 24.34
N LEU A 376 -14.09 -6.45 23.41
CA LEU A 376 -15.05 -6.69 22.34
C LEU A 376 -14.41 -6.88 20.95
N ARG A 377 -13.15 -6.53 20.75
CA ARG A 377 -12.45 -6.79 19.49
C ARG A 377 -12.46 -8.27 19.16
N THR A 378 -12.38 -8.60 17.88
CA THR A 378 -12.37 -9.99 17.44
C THR A 378 -11.04 -10.64 17.82
N LYS A 379 -11.11 -11.76 18.55
CA LYS A 379 -9.96 -12.59 18.95
C LYS A 379 -10.07 -14.02 18.42
N THR A 380 -10.97 -14.26 17.47
CA THR A 380 -11.17 -15.58 16.86
C THR A 380 -9.88 -15.97 16.13
N PRO A 381 -9.26 -17.11 16.50
CA PRO A 381 -8.10 -17.62 15.80
C PRO A 381 -8.45 -17.92 14.34
N LYS A 382 -7.58 -17.49 13.42
CA LYS A 382 -7.66 -17.76 11.98
C LYS A 382 -6.49 -18.62 11.56
N GLN A 383 -6.68 -19.47 10.57
CA GLN A 383 -5.57 -20.22 9.98
C GLN A 383 -4.61 -19.27 9.25
N ARG A 384 -3.31 -19.51 9.42
CA ARG A 384 -2.27 -18.86 8.61
C ARG A 384 -2.08 -19.61 7.31
N PHE A 385 -1.68 -18.91 6.26
CA PHE A 385 -1.27 -19.53 5.01
C PHE A 385 0.03 -18.93 4.47
N VAL A 386 0.78 -19.75 3.74
CA VAL A 386 1.92 -19.33 2.90
C VAL A 386 1.51 -19.44 1.44
N ASP A 387 1.83 -18.46 0.60
CA ASP A 387 1.59 -18.46 -0.85
C ASP A 387 2.91 -18.15 -1.58
N PHE A 388 3.42 -19.13 -2.32
CA PHE A 388 4.52 -18.94 -3.27
C PHE A 388 3.94 -18.34 -4.56
N ASN A 389 3.83 -17.01 -4.56
CA ASN A 389 2.87 -16.32 -5.40
C ASN A 389 3.17 -16.39 -6.90
N GLN A 390 4.45 -16.43 -7.30
CA GLN A 390 4.83 -16.55 -8.71
C GLN A 390 4.81 -18.01 -9.22
N GLY A 391 4.42 -18.96 -8.38
CA GLY A 391 4.43 -20.38 -8.72
C GLY A 391 5.72 -21.09 -8.37
N THR A 392 5.66 -22.41 -8.44
CA THR A 392 6.77 -23.33 -8.26
C THR A 392 7.03 -24.08 -9.56
N ASP A 393 8.30 -24.26 -9.88
CA ASP A 393 8.72 -24.97 -11.08
C ASP A 393 8.78 -26.47 -10.80
N CYS A 394 7.92 -27.24 -11.48
CA CYS A 394 7.79 -28.69 -11.27
C CYS A 394 9.09 -29.45 -11.50
N ARG A 395 10.06 -28.88 -12.24
CA ARG A 395 11.37 -29.50 -12.48
C ARG A 395 12.26 -29.57 -11.25
N TYR A 396 12.01 -28.72 -10.25
CA TYR A 396 12.74 -28.73 -8.97
C TYR A 396 12.00 -29.48 -7.86
N ILE A 397 10.79 -29.97 -8.13
CA ILE A 397 10.02 -30.72 -7.14
C ILE A 397 10.61 -32.13 -7.02
N THR A 398 10.98 -32.48 -5.78
CA THR A 398 11.41 -33.81 -5.37
C THR A 398 10.64 -34.23 -4.13
N ASP A 399 10.78 -35.49 -3.70
CA ASP A 399 10.14 -35.98 -2.47
C ASP A 399 10.56 -35.15 -1.24
N ASP A 400 11.85 -34.85 -1.11
CA ASP A 400 12.40 -34.03 -0.01
C ASP A 400 11.88 -32.59 -0.05
N ILE A 401 11.83 -31.97 -1.23
CA ILE A 401 11.29 -30.61 -1.38
C ILE A 401 9.81 -30.58 -1.02
N MET A 402 9.03 -31.55 -1.48
CA MET A 402 7.60 -31.61 -1.18
C MET A 402 7.35 -31.88 0.31
N LYS A 403 8.17 -32.73 0.93
CA LYS A 403 8.16 -32.95 2.39
C LYS A 403 8.37 -31.64 3.13
N LEU A 404 9.38 -30.85 2.77
CA LEU A 404 9.65 -29.55 3.39
C LEU A 404 8.49 -28.56 3.19
N ILE A 405 7.93 -28.49 1.99
CA ILE A 405 6.75 -27.65 1.70
C ILE A 405 5.56 -28.05 2.58
N SER A 406 5.40 -29.35 2.87
CA SER A 406 4.30 -29.85 3.71
C SER A 406 4.39 -29.41 5.17
N GLU A 407 5.55 -28.96 5.64
CA GLU A 407 5.75 -28.48 7.01
C GLU A 407 5.22 -27.07 7.25
N ILE A 408 4.92 -26.33 6.18
CA ILE A 408 4.37 -24.97 6.22
C ILE A 408 2.91 -24.98 5.75
N PRO A 409 2.08 -23.99 6.12
CA PRO A 409 0.68 -23.97 5.72
C PRO A 409 0.52 -23.43 4.29
N ILE A 410 1.14 -24.08 3.30
CA ILE A 410 1.07 -23.70 1.88
C ILE A 410 -0.38 -23.76 1.37
N ARG A 411 -0.89 -22.64 0.83
CA ARG A 411 -2.26 -22.57 0.29
C ARG A 411 -2.44 -21.38 -0.67
N PRO A 412 -2.72 -21.63 -1.96
CA PRO A 412 -2.53 -22.90 -2.66
C PRO A 412 -1.04 -23.18 -2.89
N LEU A 413 -0.67 -24.44 -3.11
CA LEU A 413 0.59 -24.76 -3.77
C LEU A 413 0.39 -24.55 -5.28
N ARG A 414 1.11 -23.58 -5.84
CA ARG A 414 1.04 -23.20 -7.24
C ARG A 414 2.11 -23.93 -8.03
N ILE A 415 1.76 -24.83 -8.95
CA ILE A 415 2.74 -25.54 -9.78
C ILE A 415 2.61 -25.05 -11.22
N ALA A 416 3.72 -24.57 -11.80
CA ALA A 416 3.74 -24.12 -13.18
C ALA A 416 3.70 -25.32 -14.15
N PHE A 417 2.85 -25.23 -15.17
CA PHE A 417 2.72 -26.21 -16.25
C PHE A 417 2.89 -25.54 -17.62
N ASP A 418 4.09 -24.98 -17.82
CA ASP A 418 4.38 -24.10 -18.97
C ASP A 418 4.32 -24.80 -20.33
N TYR A 419 4.64 -26.10 -20.39
CA TYR A 419 4.73 -26.87 -21.63
C TYR A 419 4.16 -28.28 -21.47
N ILE A 420 3.52 -28.83 -22.51
CA ILE A 420 2.99 -30.20 -22.51
C ILE A 420 4.08 -31.26 -22.28
N SER A 421 5.31 -30.99 -22.70
CA SER A 421 6.47 -31.88 -22.47
C SER A 421 6.81 -32.06 -20.98
N LEU A 422 6.31 -31.18 -20.10
CA LEU A 422 6.46 -31.31 -18.64
C LEU A 422 5.39 -32.18 -18.00
N LYS A 423 4.46 -32.77 -18.76
CA LYS A 423 3.30 -33.51 -18.24
C LYS A 423 3.67 -34.56 -17.20
N GLU A 424 4.63 -35.42 -17.48
CA GLU A 424 5.03 -36.49 -16.55
C GLU A 424 5.60 -35.92 -15.24
N LYS A 425 6.46 -34.89 -15.32
CA LYS A 425 7.01 -34.20 -14.14
C LYS A 425 5.94 -33.49 -13.33
N TYR A 426 4.97 -32.88 -14.01
CA TYR A 426 3.84 -32.23 -13.37
C TYR A 426 2.97 -33.26 -12.65
N ILE A 427 2.61 -34.38 -13.30
CA ILE A 427 1.85 -35.48 -12.66
C ILE A 427 2.60 -36.03 -11.44
N GLU A 428 3.91 -36.21 -11.52
CA GLU A 428 4.75 -36.62 -10.39
C GLU A 428 4.66 -35.62 -9.24
N ALA A 429 4.80 -34.33 -9.51
CA ALA A 429 4.66 -33.28 -8.51
C ALA A 429 3.27 -33.28 -7.83
N ILE A 430 2.19 -33.51 -8.59
CA ILE A 430 0.84 -33.64 -8.04
C ILE A 430 0.70 -34.88 -7.15
N LYS A 431 1.26 -36.02 -7.56
CA LYS A 431 1.28 -37.25 -6.74
C LYS A 431 2.05 -37.05 -5.45
N LEU A 432 3.18 -36.36 -5.49
CA LEU A 432 3.96 -36.00 -4.30
C LEU A 432 3.17 -35.06 -3.39
N ALA A 433 2.52 -34.04 -3.94
CA ALA A 433 1.66 -33.15 -3.16
C ALA A 433 0.54 -33.93 -2.45
N ALA A 434 -0.11 -34.87 -3.15
CA ALA A 434 -1.11 -35.75 -2.56
C ALA A 434 -0.53 -36.68 -1.47
N LYS A 435 0.66 -37.26 -1.69
CA LYS A 435 1.39 -38.08 -0.70
C LYS A 435 1.61 -37.33 0.62
N TYR A 436 1.91 -36.03 0.54
CA TYR A 436 2.15 -35.17 1.69
C TYR A 436 0.91 -34.36 2.15
N GLU A 437 -0.28 -34.77 1.72
CA GLU A 437 -1.58 -34.20 2.10
C GLU A 437 -1.78 -32.70 1.76
N ILE A 438 -1.11 -32.20 0.72
CA ILE A 438 -1.33 -30.85 0.20
C ILE A 438 -2.55 -30.90 -0.74
N LYS A 439 -3.69 -30.46 -0.21
CA LYS A 439 -5.01 -30.62 -0.87
C LYS A 439 -5.40 -29.44 -1.75
N GLU A 440 -4.77 -28.29 -1.58
CA GLU A 440 -5.12 -27.06 -2.31
C GLU A 440 -4.03 -26.72 -3.31
N LEU A 441 -4.31 -27.08 -4.56
CA LEU A 441 -3.41 -26.90 -5.69
C LEU A 441 -3.98 -25.86 -6.65
N SER A 442 -3.09 -25.13 -7.31
CA SER A 442 -3.42 -24.18 -8.36
C SER A 442 -2.31 -24.22 -9.41
N ASN A 443 -2.62 -23.88 -10.65
CA ASN A 443 -1.68 -24.02 -11.75
C ASN A 443 -1.52 -22.71 -12.50
N TYR A 444 -0.27 -22.37 -12.82
CA TYR A 444 0.02 -21.38 -13.84
C TYR A 444 0.24 -22.09 -15.16
N ILE A 445 -0.51 -21.66 -16.17
CA ILE A 445 -0.44 -22.22 -17.52
C ILE A 445 -0.04 -21.09 -18.45
N LEU A 446 1.05 -21.30 -19.19
CA LEU A 446 1.45 -20.44 -20.29
C LEU A 446 0.68 -20.86 -21.55
N TYR A 447 0.01 -19.90 -22.18
CA TYR A 447 -0.67 -20.11 -23.46
C TYR A 447 -0.21 -19.09 -24.50
N ASN A 448 -0.26 -19.48 -25.78
CA ASN A 448 0.03 -18.63 -26.94
C ASN A 448 1.51 -18.20 -27.04
N PHE A 449 2.44 -19.09 -26.66
CA PHE A 449 3.87 -18.88 -26.87
C PHE A 449 4.43 -19.83 -27.94
N GLN A 450 4.39 -21.14 -27.68
CA GLN A 450 4.84 -22.19 -28.60
C GLN A 450 3.83 -23.34 -28.71
N ASP A 451 2.75 -23.23 -27.97
CA ASP A 451 1.75 -24.27 -27.73
C ASP A 451 0.53 -24.09 -28.64
N SER A 452 -0.06 -25.21 -29.05
CA SER A 452 -1.32 -25.24 -29.81
C SER A 452 -2.53 -25.24 -28.87
N PRO A 453 -3.74 -24.92 -29.37
CA PRO A 453 -4.97 -25.09 -28.60
C PRO A 453 -5.16 -26.51 -28.04
N ASN A 454 -4.71 -27.55 -28.77
CA ASN A 454 -4.76 -28.93 -28.30
C ASN A 454 -3.80 -29.17 -27.13
N ASP A 455 -2.63 -28.53 -27.13
CA ASP A 455 -1.68 -28.61 -26.01
C ASP A 455 -2.23 -27.94 -24.76
N LEU A 456 -2.98 -26.85 -24.90
CA LEU A 456 -3.70 -26.25 -23.78
C LEU A 456 -4.81 -27.16 -23.28
N TYR A 457 -5.62 -27.75 -24.18
CA TYR A 457 -6.70 -28.66 -23.80
C TYR A 457 -6.20 -29.92 -23.07
N ASN A 458 -5.04 -30.44 -23.47
CA ASN A 458 -4.43 -31.63 -22.87
C ASN A 458 -3.75 -31.36 -21.51
N ARG A 459 -3.45 -30.10 -21.19
CA ARG A 459 -2.86 -29.70 -19.90
C ARG A 459 -3.94 -29.42 -18.88
#